data_AF-A0A8S4P6M2-F1
#
_entry.id   AF-A0A8S4P6M2-F1
#
_cell.length_a   1.000
_cell.length_b   1.000
_cell.length_c   1.000
_cell.angle_alpha   90.00
_cell.angle_beta   90.00
_cell.angle_gamma   90.00
#
_symmetry.space_group_name_H-M   'P 1'
#
loop_
_entity.id
_entity.type
_entity.pdbx_description
1 polymer ?
#
loop_
_entity_poly.entity_id
_entity_poly.type
_entity_poly.pdbx_seq_one_letter_code
_entity_poly.pdbx_strand_id
1 'polypeptide(L)'
;ILLWIIQKKVLKGLDIPGPKGVPIFGNAFELGSQTPYVQLHRWSKKYGGVFKIQIFNEEIVVLNENDVVREALLSEDFAGRPYLWRINFLTPGGDKSITFRDLSQGWKKVRKIAHRGLKQFGDGMDRITILSSDEIQDCIMRFKSNGETPFDPREAVEKCIANIMSTLLVGERIGENSEDFSSVHFMVKTGKRIAPAGPGAELDMFPWLRFFGNESFKMLKEYNVKKNKLFSSWLKKAKNRLSLHSEESLGVC
;
A
#
# COMPACT_ATOMS: atom_id res chain seq x y z
N ILE A 1 -6.31 8.82 -13.42
CA ILE A 1 -7.14 9.39 -12.33
C ILE A 1 -6.32 9.38 -11.05
N LEU A 2 -5.80 10.55 -10.69
CA LEU A 2 -5.28 10.77 -9.35
C LEU A 2 -6.39 11.42 -8.52
N LEU A 3 -6.55 10.94 -7.30
CA LEU A 3 -7.43 11.53 -6.30
C LEU A 3 -6.58 12.34 -5.35
N TRP A 4 -6.84 13.64 -5.26
CA TRP A 4 -6.19 14.50 -4.29
C TRP A 4 -7.24 15.06 -3.33
N ILE A 5 -7.04 14.80 -2.04
CA ILE A 5 -7.91 15.30 -0.98
C ILE A 5 -7.36 16.66 -0.56
N ILE A 6 -8.10 17.73 -0.86
CA ILE A 6 -7.72 19.08 -0.47
C ILE A 6 -8.33 19.36 0.89
N GLN A 7 -7.60 20.05 1.76
CA GLN A 7 -8.21 20.61 2.95
C GLN A 7 -9.33 21.59 2.56
N LYS A 8 -10.53 21.39 3.14
CA LYS A 8 -11.75 22.21 2.98
C LYS A 8 -11.53 23.74 3.02
N LYS A 9 -10.51 24.22 3.72
CA LYS A 9 -10.18 25.65 3.82
C LYS A 9 -9.61 26.23 2.52
N VAL A 10 -8.90 25.44 1.72
CA VAL A 10 -8.22 25.88 0.49
C VAL A 10 -9.21 25.95 -0.69
N LEU A 11 -10.25 25.12 -0.69
CA LEU A 11 -11.27 25.10 -1.75
C LEU A 11 -12.31 26.23 -1.63
N LYS A 12 -12.41 26.88 -0.46
CA LYS A 12 -13.29 28.05 -0.28
C LYS A 12 -12.81 29.21 -1.15
N GLY A 13 -13.48 29.40 -2.29
CA GLY A 13 -13.23 30.50 -3.23
C GLY A 13 -12.79 30.08 -4.63
N LEU A 14 -12.51 28.79 -4.86
CA LEU A 14 -12.17 28.25 -6.18
C LEU A 14 -13.41 27.70 -6.88
N ASP A 15 -13.73 28.25 -8.06
CA ASP A 15 -14.84 27.81 -8.91
C ASP A 15 -14.43 26.58 -9.75
N ILE A 16 -14.28 25.44 -9.08
CA ILE A 16 -13.99 24.15 -9.73
C ILE A 16 -15.33 23.47 -10.08
N PRO A 17 -15.55 23.05 -11.34
CA PRO A 17 -16.78 22.37 -11.75
C PRO A 17 -16.90 20.98 -11.08
N GLY A 18 -18.12 20.44 -10.99
CA GLY A 18 -18.33 19.11 -10.42
C GLY A 18 -19.80 18.71 -10.28
N PRO A 19 -20.09 17.42 -10.07
CA PRO A 19 -21.44 16.94 -9.80
C PRO A 19 -21.98 17.50 -8.48
N LYS A 20 -23.25 17.90 -8.47
CA LYS A 20 -23.95 18.29 -7.23
C LYS A 20 -24.22 17.04 -6.40
N GLY A 21 -23.65 16.99 -5.19
CA GLY A 21 -23.90 15.89 -4.25
C GLY A 21 -25.23 16.03 -3.54
N VAL A 22 -25.76 14.91 -3.02
CA VAL A 22 -26.92 14.93 -2.13
C VAL A 22 -26.53 15.41 -0.73
N PRO A 23 -27.46 15.98 0.06
CA PRO A 23 -27.16 16.43 1.42
C PRO A 23 -26.49 15.35 2.26
N ILE A 24 -25.53 15.74 3.11
CA ILE A 24 -24.75 14.90 4.04
C ILE A 24 -23.78 13.91 3.37
N PHE A 25 -24.17 13.24 2.28
CA PHE A 25 -23.37 12.17 1.65
C PHE A 25 -22.53 12.64 0.45
N GLY A 26 -22.87 13.79 -0.15
CA GLY A 26 -22.22 14.26 -1.35
C GLY A 26 -22.48 13.33 -2.53
N ASN A 27 -21.43 12.93 -3.24
CA ASN A 27 -21.45 12.04 -4.40
C ASN A 27 -21.12 10.57 -4.05
N ALA A 28 -21.10 10.20 -2.75
CA ALA A 28 -20.65 8.89 -2.30
C ALA A 28 -21.44 7.72 -2.94
N PHE A 29 -22.76 7.87 -3.10
CA PHE A 29 -23.62 6.83 -3.69
C PHE A 29 -23.39 6.65 -5.19
N GLU A 30 -23.14 7.74 -5.92
CA GLU A 30 -22.90 7.69 -7.36
C GLU A 30 -21.53 7.10 -7.70
N LEU A 31 -20.53 7.33 -6.82
CA LEU A 31 -19.16 6.88 -7.05
C LEU A 31 -19.04 5.35 -7.08
N GLY A 32 -19.83 4.65 -6.26
CA GLY A 32 -19.77 3.19 -6.11
C GLY A 32 -18.52 2.70 -5.37
N SER A 33 -18.61 1.54 -4.70
CA SER A 33 -17.54 1.04 -3.81
C SER A 33 -16.49 0.16 -4.48
N GLN A 34 -16.81 -0.48 -5.61
CA GLN A 34 -15.89 -1.45 -6.25
C GLN A 34 -15.05 -0.86 -7.38
N THR A 35 -15.61 0.07 -8.15
CA THR A 35 -14.97 0.66 -9.33
C THR A 35 -15.09 2.19 -9.39
N PRO A 36 -14.67 2.92 -8.34
CA PRO A 36 -14.83 4.38 -8.27
C PRO A 36 -14.18 5.11 -9.45
N TYR A 37 -13.07 4.58 -9.97
CA TYR A 37 -12.36 5.12 -11.13
C TYR A 37 -13.22 5.18 -12.41
N VAL A 38 -14.20 4.28 -12.58
CA VAL A 38 -15.09 4.29 -13.75
C VAL A 38 -16.01 5.50 -13.71
N GLN A 39 -16.62 5.77 -12.55
CA GLN A 39 -17.50 6.93 -12.40
C GLN A 39 -16.71 8.25 -12.48
N LEU A 40 -15.52 8.31 -11.87
CA LEU A 40 -14.62 9.46 -11.99
C LEU A 40 -14.25 9.72 -13.45
N HIS A 41 -14.03 8.68 -14.26
CA HIS A 41 -13.79 8.85 -15.68
C HIS A 41 -15.00 9.45 -16.40
N ARG A 42 -16.21 8.95 -16.14
CA ARG A 42 -17.45 9.51 -16.72
C ARG A 42 -17.64 10.97 -16.36
N TRP A 43 -17.42 11.33 -15.10
CA TRP A 43 -17.48 12.73 -14.68
C TRP A 43 -16.41 13.59 -15.32
N SER A 44 -15.20 13.08 -15.55
CA SER A 44 -14.17 13.84 -16.27
C SER A 44 -14.59 14.21 -17.71
N LYS A 45 -15.37 13.35 -18.37
CA LYS A 45 -15.92 13.65 -19.71
C LYS A 45 -16.99 14.74 -19.68
N LYS A 46 -17.64 14.93 -18.52
CA LYS A 46 -18.74 15.91 -18.34
C LYS A 46 -18.26 17.24 -17.75
N TYR A 47 -17.36 17.21 -16.78
CA TYR A 47 -16.92 18.37 -16.01
C TYR A 47 -15.49 18.82 -16.32
N GLY A 48 -14.78 18.10 -17.19
CA GLY A 48 -13.41 18.42 -17.63
C GLY A 48 -12.31 17.63 -16.91
N GLY A 49 -11.07 17.92 -17.29
CA GLY A 49 -9.86 17.27 -16.77
C GLY A 49 -9.58 17.53 -15.28
N VAL A 50 -10.16 18.60 -14.72
CA VAL A 50 -10.07 18.97 -13.31
C VAL A 50 -11.48 19.26 -12.80
N PHE A 51 -11.93 18.50 -11.82
CA PHE A 51 -13.26 18.68 -11.23
C PHE A 51 -13.25 18.33 -9.74
N LYS A 52 -14.24 18.81 -9.00
CA LYS A 52 -14.41 18.50 -7.58
C LYS A 52 -15.56 17.53 -7.37
N ILE A 53 -15.42 16.69 -6.36
CA ILE A 53 -16.51 15.87 -5.81
C ILE A 53 -16.55 16.07 -4.30
N GLN A 54 -17.70 15.76 -3.70
CA GLN A 54 -17.86 15.74 -2.26
C GLN A 54 -18.10 14.31 -1.80
N ILE A 55 -17.36 13.85 -0.81
CA ILE A 55 -17.62 12.57 -0.15
C ILE A 55 -17.85 12.90 1.32
N PHE A 56 -19.11 12.85 1.75
CA PHE A 56 -19.53 13.30 3.08
C PHE A 56 -19.11 14.75 3.39
N ASN A 57 -18.24 14.91 4.38
CA ASN A 57 -17.70 16.20 4.80
C ASN A 57 -16.34 16.50 4.15
N GLU A 58 -15.84 15.65 3.25
CA GLU A 58 -14.58 15.85 2.55
C GLU A 58 -14.82 16.34 1.12
N GLU A 59 -14.10 17.38 0.73
CA GLU A 59 -14.07 17.86 -0.65
C GLU A 59 -12.79 17.34 -1.32
N ILE A 60 -12.95 16.76 -2.51
CA ILE A 60 -11.87 16.05 -3.21
C ILE A 60 -11.78 16.64 -4.61
N VAL A 61 -10.56 17.01 -5.01
CA VAL A 61 -10.29 17.41 -6.40
C VAL A 61 -9.71 16.22 -7.15
N VAL A 62 -10.29 15.98 -8.32
CA VAL A 62 -9.97 14.87 -9.19
C VAL A 62 -9.19 15.41 -10.37
N LEU A 63 -8.00 14.85 -10.59
CA LEU A 63 -7.14 15.19 -11.71
C LEU A 63 -7.18 14.04 -12.73
N ASN A 64 -7.65 14.35 -13.94
CA ASN A 64 -7.78 13.41 -15.05
C ASN A 64 -7.29 13.97 -16.39
N GLU A 65 -6.32 14.88 -16.35
CA GLU A 65 -5.61 15.41 -17.51
C GLU A 65 -4.10 15.22 -17.31
N ASN A 66 -3.41 14.74 -18.34
CA ASN A 66 -2.02 14.28 -18.21
C ASN A 66 -1.07 15.39 -17.77
N ASP A 67 -1.17 16.57 -18.36
CA ASP A 67 -0.26 17.69 -18.06
C ASP A 67 -0.49 18.21 -16.64
N VAL A 68 -1.76 18.36 -16.23
CA VAL A 68 -2.12 18.75 -14.86
C VAL A 68 -1.68 17.71 -13.83
N VAL A 69 -1.88 16.42 -14.13
CA VAL A 69 -1.41 15.32 -13.28
C VAL A 69 0.11 15.34 -13.15
N ARG A 70 0.82 15.56 -14.26
CA ARG A 70 2.28 15.64 -14.26
C ARG A 70 2.77 16.81 -13.43
N GLU A 71 2.19 17.99 -13.60
CA GLU A 71 2.51 19.19 -12.83
C GLU A 71 2.30 18.96 -11.33
N ALA A 72 1.14 18.42 -10.95
CA ALA A 72 0.83 18.11 -9.56
C ALA A 72 1.80 17.08 -8.95
N LEU A 73 2.16 16.03 -9.70
CA LEU A 73 3.10 15.01 -9.22
C LEU A 73 4.55 15.51 -9.07
N LEU A 74 4.92 16.58 -9.78
CA LEU A 74 6.26 17.18 -9.70
C LEU A 74 6.38 18.25 -8.61
N SER A 75 5.27 18.80 -8.12
CA SER A 75 5.28 19.82 -7.06
C SER A 75 5.23 19.21 -5.64
N GLU A 76 5.99 19.80 -4.71
CA GLU A 76 5.90 19.45 -3.29
C GLU A 76 4.57 19.88 -2.65
N ASP A 77 3.83 20.83 -3.26
CA ASP A 77 2.54 21.33 -2.74
C ASP A 77 1.46 20.23 -2.70
N PHE A 78 1.57 19.24 -3.58
CA PHE A 78 0.66 18.09 -3.66
C PHE A 78 1.25 16.83 -3.01
N ALA A 79 2.41 16.92 -2.34
CA ALA A 79 3.05 15.79 -1.68
C ALA A 79 2.32 15.33 -0.40
N GLY A 80 1.32 16.09 0.04
CA GLY A 80 0.44 15.79 1.18
C GLY A 80 -0.14 14.37 1.17
N ARG A 81 -0.36 13.80 2.36
CA ARG A 81 -1.11 12.55 2.52
C ARG A 81 -2.32 12.76 3.44
N PRO A 82 -3.53 12.29 3.04
CA PRO A 82 -4.69 12.39 3.91
C PRO A 82 -4.50 11.53 5.15
N TYR A 83 -4.94 12.05 6.29
CA TYR A 83 -4.98 11.25 7.51
C TYR A 83 -6.06 10.16 7.38
N LEU A 84 -5.64 8.90 7.55
CA LEU A 84 -6.53 7.76 7.61
C LEU A 84 -6.38 7.09 8.97
N TRP A 85 -7.47 6.99 9.71
CA TRP A 85 -7.47 6.36 11.03
C TRP A 85 -7.03 4.90 10.95
N ARG A 86 -7.47 4.15 9.93
CA ARG A 86 -7.05 2.75 9.70
C ARG A 86 -5.54 2.62 9.60
N ILE A 87 -4.87 3.55 8.91
CA ILE A 87 -3.41 3.54 8.78
C ILE A 87 -2.76 3.83 10.13
N ASN A 88 -3.21 4.87 10.84
CA ASN A 88 -2.70 5.19 12.18
C ASN A 88 -2.92 4.04 13.19
N PHE A 89 -4.00 3.27 13.05
CA PHE A 89 -4.24 2.07 13.85
C PHE A 89 -3.20 0.96 13.56
N LEU A 90 -2.82 0.78 12.29
CA LEU A 90 -1.81 -0.20 11.88
C LEU A 90 -0.37 0.23 12.22
N THR A 91 -0.14 1.53 12.35
CA THR A 91 1.15 2.12 12.71
C THR A 91 0.98 3.12 13.86
N PRO A 92 0.82 2.65 15.12
CA PRO A 92 0.61 3.53 16.27
C PRO A 92 1.79 4.49 16.49
N GLY A 93 1.50 5.75 16.84
CA GLY A 93 2.49 6.81 17.02
C GLY A 93 2.78 7.65 15.78
N GLY A 94 1.83 7.69 14.84
CA GLY A 94 1.96 8.35 13.54
C GLY A 94 2.52 7.43 12.48
N ASP A 95 2.15 7.67 11.22
CA ASP A 95 2.64 6.84 10.13
C ASP A 95 4.16 6.98 9.98
N LYS A 96 4.87 5.86 10.19
CA LYS A 96 6.32 5.72 9.98
C LYS A 96 6.65 5.09 8.62
N SER A 97 5.63 4.80 7.81
CA SER A 97 5.79 4.26 6.47
C SER A 97 6.32 5.29 5.48
N ILE A 98 6.63 4.84 4.27
CA ILE A 98 6.95 5.70 3.13
C ILE A 98 5.68 6.07 2.35
N THR A 99 4.61 5.27 2.44
CA THR A 99 3.46 5.37 1.52
C THR A 99 2.37 6.32 2.01
N PHE A 100 2.06 6.34 3.31
CA PHE A 100 0.96 7.13 3.89
C PHE A 100 1.43 8.31 4.76
N ARG A 101 2.74 8.52 4.88
CA ARG A 101 3.33 9.54 5.72
C ARG A 101 3.47 10.83 4.93
N ASP A 102 3.14 11.94 5.59
CA ASP A 102 3.26 13.26 5.01
C ASP A 102 4.73 13.68 4.76
N LEU A 103 4.92 14.61 3.83
CA LEU A 103 6.23 15.11 3.45
C LEU A 103 6.93 15.73 4.66
N SER A 104 8.08 15.16 5.02
CA SER A 104 8.89 15.62 6.16
C SER A 104 10.35 15.22 5.96
N GLN A 105 11.27 15.86 6.71
CA GLN A 105 12.68 15.48 6.68
C GLN A 105 12.89 14.02 7.10
N GLY A 106 12.11 13.54 8.08
CA GLY A 106 12.09 12.13 8.48
C GLY A 106 11.67 11.20 7.35
N TRP A 107 10.62 11.57 6.59
CA TRP A 107 10.20 10.81 5.41
C TRP A 107 11.29 10.78 4.32
N LYS A 108 11.89 11.94 3.99
CA LYS A 108 12.97 12.05 2.99
C LYS A 108 14.15 11.14 3.38
N LYS A 109 14.52 11.11 4.67
CA LYS A 109 15.59 10.25 5.20
C LYS A 109 15.25 8.76 5.07
N VAL A 110 14.08 8.32 5.53
CA VAL A 110 13.67 6.90 5.45
C VAL A 110 13.58 6.44 4.00
N ARG A 111 12.99 7.25 3.11
CA ARG A 111 12.92 6.94 1.67
C ARG A 111 14.31 6.79 1.05
N LYS A 112 15.24 7.69 1.38
CA LYS A 112 16.63 7.62 0.90
C LYS A 112 17.34 6.35 1.39
N ILE A 113 17.14 5.95 2.64
CA ILE A 113 17.70 4.71 3.20
C ILE A 113 17.13 3.49 2.48
N ALA A 114 15.81 3.38 2.34
CA ALA A 114 15.18 2.26 1.64
C ALA A 114 15.66 2.15 0.19
N HIS A 115 15.71 3.27 -0.53
CA HIS A 115 16.19 3.30 -1.91
C HIS A 115 17.68 2.93 -2.02
N ARG A 116 18.52 3.38 -1.08
CA ARG A 116 19.92 2.95 -1.00
C ARG A 116 20.04 1.46 -0.69
N GLY A 117 19.24 0.92 0.22
CA GLY A 117 19.22 -0.51 0.54
C GLY A 117 18.92 -1.35 -0.70
N LEU A 118 17.92 -0.96 -1.49
CA LEU A 118 17.61 -1.62 -2.77
C LEU A 118 18.75 -1.49 -3.80
N LYS A 119 19.49 -0.38 -3.79
CA LYS A 119 20.64 -0.16 -4.70
C LYS A 119 21.97 -0.71 -4.20
N GLN A 120 22.13 -1.01 -2.92
CA GLN A 120 23.38 -1.53 -2.34
C GLN A 120 23.71 -2.95 -2.85
N PHE A 121 22.80 -3.56 -3.60
CA PHE A 121 22.94 -4.87 -4.22
C PHE A 121 23.61 -4.85 -5.63
N GLY A 122 24.33 -3.79 -6.03
CA GLY A 122 25.03 -3.65 -7.33
C GLY A 122 24.47 -2.50 -8.17
N ASP A 123 24.27 -2.68 -9.50
CA ASP A 123 23.35 -1.84 -10.29
C ASP A 123 21.87 -1.99 -9.84
N GLY A 124 21.63 -2.60 -8.68
CA GLY A 124 20.33 -2.93 -8.09
C GLY A 124 19.70 -4.17 -8.72
N MET A 125 19.93 -4.40 -10.01
CA MET A 125 19.20 -5.42 -10.79
C MET A 125 19.88 -6.79 -10.81
N ASP A 126 21.21 -6.88 -10.88
CA ASP A 126 21.89 -8.17 -11.12
C ASP A 126 21.64 -9.20 -10.01
N ARG A 127 21.78 -8.79 -8.74
CA ARG A 127 21.53 -9.69 -7.62
C ARG A 127 20.03 -9.99 -7.45
N ILE A 128 19.14 -9.05 -7.74
CA ILE A 128 17.69 -9.34 -7.77
C ILE A 128 17.40 -10.37 -8.85
N THR A 129 17.98 -10.23 -10.04
CA THR A 129 17.85 -11.19 -11.14
C THR A 129 18.36 -12.58 -10.73
N ILE A 130 19.54 -12.67 -10.11
CA ILE A 130 20.08 -13.93 -9.61
C ILE A 130 19.14 -14.54 -8.56
N LEU A 131 18.77 -13.79 -7.53
CA LEU A 131 17.90 -14.27 -6.46
C LEU A 131 16.49 -14.64 -6.96
N SER A 132 16.02 -13.95 -8.00
CA SER A 132 14.71 -14.23 -8.60
C SER A 132 14.76 -15.42 -9.55
N SER A 133 15.94 -15.75 -10.10
CA SER A 133 16.06 -16.82 -11.10
C SER A 133 15.62 -18.16 -10.53
N ASP A 134 16.09 -18.52 -9.33
CA ASP A 134 15.72 -19.79 -8.68
C ASP A 134 14.23 -19.84 -8.35
N GLU A 135 13.66 -18.76 -7.79
CA GLU A 135 12.23 -18.69 -7.48
C GLU A 135 11.34 -18.72 -8.73
N ILE A 136 11.80 -18.11 -9.82
CA ILE A 136 11.11 -18.15 -11.11
C ILE A 136 11.15 -19.56 -11.69
N GLN A 137 12.28 -20.28 -11.59
CA GLN A 137 12.36 -21.67 -12.02
C GLN A 137 11.41 -22.55 -11.21
N ASP A 138 11.36 -22.39 -9.89
CA ASP A 138 10.40 -23.08 -9.03
C ASP A 138 8.95 -22.78 -9.43
N CYS A 139 8.65 -21.51 -9.77
CA CYS A 139 7.33 -21.09 -10.26
C CYS A 139 6.97 -21.77 -11.60
N ILE A 140 7.90 -21.81 -12.55
CA ILE A 140 7.74 -22.48 -13.85
C ILE A 140 7.52 -23.98 -13.64
N MET A 141 8.25 -24.61 -12.73
CA MET A 141 8.07 -26.03 -12.41
C MET A 141 6.69 -26.33 -11.85
N ARG A 142 6.14 -25.46 -10.99
CA ARG A 142 4.75 -25.57 -10.50
C ARG A 142 3.74 -25.43 -11.63
N PHE A 143 4.00 -24.59 -12.63
CA PHE A 143 3.11 -24.47 -13.78
C PHE A 143 3.12 -25.76 -14.59
N LYS A 144 4.32 -26.30 -14.86
CA LYS A 144 4.50 -27.56 -15.60
C LYS A 144 3.90 -28.76 -14.87
N SER A 145 3.94 -28.80 -13.53
CA SER A 145 3.39 -29.93 -12.76
C SER A 145 1.86 -30.04 -12.85
N ASN A 146 1.16 -28.97 -13.26
CA ASN A 146 -0.28 -29.02 -13.54
C ASN A 146 -0.61 -29.60 -14.92
N GLY A 147 0.40 -29.90 -15.76
CA GLY A 147 0.22 -30.47 -17.10
C GLY A 147 -0.67 -29.59 -17.98
N GLU A 148 -1.64 -30.22 -18.65
CA GLU A 148 -2.63 -29.53 -19.51
C GLU A 148 -3.88 -29.10 -18.75
N THR A 149 -3.95 -29.33 -17.43
CA THR A 149 -5.14 -28.99 -16.66
C THR A 149 -5.24 -27.49 -16.39
N PRO A 150 -6.40 -26.85 -16.58
CA PRO A 150 -6.59 -25.47 -16.18
C PRO A 150 -6.43 -25.31 -14.66
N PHE A 151 -5.59 -24.36 -14.24
CA PHE A 151 -5.35 -24.04 -12.82
C PHE A 151 -5.28 -22.53 -12.60
N ASP A 152 -5.46 -22.07 -11.35
CA ASP A 152 -5.26 -20.65 -10.98
C ASP A 152 -3.77 -20.42 -10.65
N PRO A 153 -3.03 -19.62 -11.46
CA PRO A 153 -1.61 -19.38 -11.22
C PRO A 153 -1.33 -18.41 -10.05
N ARG A 154 -2.37 -17.75 -9.51
CA ARG A 154 -2.20 -16.68 -8.52
C ARG A 154 -1.39 -17.12 -7.32
N GLU A 155 -1.68 -18.28 -6.74
CA GLU A 155 -0.98 -18.74 -5.54
C GLU A 155 0.50 -19.01 -5.84
N ALA A 156 0.82 -19.63 -6.97
CA ALA A 156 2.20 -19.90 -7.37
C ALA A 156 2.99 -18.60 -7.63
N VAL A 157 2.36 -17.61 -8.25
CA VAL A 157 2.97 -16.28 -8.46
C VAL A 157 3.14 -15.53 -7.14
N GLU A 158 2.14 -15.55 -6.26
CA GLU A 158 2.22 -14.94 -4.93
C GLU A 158 3.34 -15.56 -4.08
N LYS A 159 3.51 -16.89 -4.13
CA LYS A 159 4.61 -17.61 -3.48
C LYS A 159 5.97 -17.16 -4.01
N CYS A 160 6.14 -17.17 -5.33
CA CYS A 160 7.36 -16.72 -5.99
C CYS A 160 7.75 -15.30 -5.54
N ILE A 161 6.80 -14.36 -5.59
CA ILE A 161 7.05 -12.97 -5.17
C ILE A 161 7.35 -12.88 -3.67
N ALA A 162 6.62 -13.60 -2.83
CA ALA A 162 6.82 -13.58 -1.38
C ALA A 162 8.22 -14.07 -1.00
N ASN A 163 8.72 -15.12 -1.65
CA ASN A 163 10.07 -15.64 -1.41
C ASN A 163 11.18 -14.73 -1.93
N ILE A 164 11.00 -14.12 -3.11
CA ILE A 164 11.94 -13.12 -3.62
C ILE A 164 12.03 -11.96 -2.62
N MET A 165 10.88 -11.45 -2.18
CA MET A 165 10.82 -10.32 -1.24
C MET A 165 11.37 -10.67 0.15
N SER A 166 11.08 -11.86 0.68
CA SER A 166 11.63 -12.29 1.98
C SER A 166 13.14 -12.50 1.90
N THR A 167 13.63 -13.06 0.80
CA THR A 167 15.07 -13.22 0.57
C THR A 167 15.77 -11.87 0.45
N LEU A 168 15.14 -10.88 -0.20
CA LEU A 168 15.68 -9.53 -0.26
C LEU A 168 15.66 -8.79 1.08
N LEU A 169 14.60 -8.95 1.88
CA LEU A 169 14.41 -8.21 3.13
C LEU A 169 15.13 -8.86 4.33
N VAL A 170 15.09 -10.18 4.40
CA VAL A 170 15.60 -10.96 5.51
C VAL A 170 16.49 -12.11 5.06
N GLY A 171 16.94 -12.20 3.81
CA GLY A 171 17.91 -13.23 3.39
C GLY A 171 17.44 -14.68 3.55
N GLU A 172 16.15 -14.94 3.71
CA GLU A 172 15.56 -16.27 3.90
C GLU A 172 14.28 -16.40 3.07
N ARG A 173 14.04 -17.60 2.52
CA ARG A 173 12.77 -17.96 1.89
C ARG A 173 11.69 -18.12 2.96
N ILE A 174 10.43 -17.85 2.59
CA ILE A 174 9.31 -18.20 3.46
C ILE A 174 9.01 -19.68 3.26
N GLY A 175 8.99 -20.44 4.35
CA GLY A 175 8.67 -21.88 4.28
C GLY A 175 7.29 -22.11 3.67
N GLU A 176 7.20 -23.07 2.75
CA GLU A 176 5.93 -23.49 2.17
C GLU A 176 5.05 -24.10 3.26
N ASN A 177 3.83 -23.58 3.43
CA ASN A 177 2.92 -23.88 4.56
C ASN A 177 3.33 -23.32 5.93
N SER A 178 4.27 -22.38 5.98
CA SER A 178 4.58 -21.67 7.22
C SER A 178 3.46 -20.70 7.64
N GLU A 179 3.37 -20.43 8.94
CA GLU A 179 2.50 -19.38 9.47
C GLU A 179 2.84 -18.00 8.87
N ASP A 180 4.12 -17.78 8.54
CA ASP A 180 4.61 -16.56 7.89
C ASP A 180 3.99 -16.42 6.49
N PHE A 181 3.95 -17.49 5.69
CA PHE A 181 3.32 -17.46 4.36
C PHE A 181 1.82 -17.17 4.45
N SER A 182 1.12 -17.85 5.36
CA SER A 182 -0.31 -17.59 5.62
C SER A 182 -0.56 -16.13 6.02
N SER A 183 0.34 -15.54 6.81
CA SER A 183 0.27 -14.14 7.22
C SER A 183 0.51 -13.19 6.04
N VAL A 184 1.50 -13.45 5.19
CA VAL A 184 1.75 -12.66 3.96
C VAL A 184 0.57 -12.75 3.01
N HIS A 185 0.07 -13.96 2.72
CA HIS A 185 -1.08 -14.16 1.85
C HIS A 185 -2.33 -13.45 2.39
N PHE A 186 -2.60 -13.55 3.69
CA PHE A 186 -3.68 -12.80 4.33
C PHE A 186 -3.53 -11.30 4.14
N MET A 187 -2.33 -10.75 4.36
CA MET A 187 -2.05 -9.32 4.18
C MET A 187 -2.22 -8.86 2.72
N VAL A 188 -1.76 -9.66 1.74
CA VAL A 188 -1.93 -9.35 0.31
C VAL A 188 -3.41 -9.32 -0.06
N LYS A 189 -4.17 -10.36 0.33
CA LYS A 189 -5.61 -10.47 0.05
C LYS A 189 -6.42 -9.33 0.68
N THR A 190 -6.02 -8.89 1.87
CA THR A 190 -6.70 -7.82 2.62
C THR A 190 -6.13 -6.43 2.36
N GLY A 191 -5.00 -6.31 1.64
CA GLY A 191 -4.33 -5.04 1.37
C GLY A 191 -5.20 -4.01 0.64
N LYS A 192 -6.13 -4.45 -0.20
CA LYS A 192 -7.12 -3.54 -0.82
C LYS A 192 -8.01 -2.84 0.21
N ARG A 193 -8.19 -3.44 1.39
CA ARG A 193 -9.01 -2.90 2.48
C ARG A 193 -8.30 -1.87 3.34
N ILE A 194 -7.03 -1.58 3.08
CA ILE A 194 -6.31 -0.45 3.70
C ILE A 194 -6.11 0.70 2.72
N ALA A 195 -6.50 0.53 1.45
CA ALA A 195 -6.47 1.61 0.47
C ALA A 195 -7.43 2.74 0.87
N PRO A 196 -7.11 4.02 0.56
CA PRO A 196 -7.92 5.17 0.95
C PRO A 196 -9.39 5.04 0.55
N ALA A 197 -9.66 4.54 -0.66
CA ALA A 197 -11.00 4.31 -1.19
C ALA A 197 -11.39 2.82 -1.28
N GLY A 198 -10.68 1.94 -0.56
CA GLY A 198 -10.96 0.50 -0.55
C GLY A 198 -12.04 0.09 0.45
N PRO A 199 -12.55 -1.15 0.40
CA PRO A 199 -13.53 -1.66 1.37
C PRO A 199 -12.95 -1.54 2.79
N GLY A 200 -13.64 -0.88 3.73
CA GLY A 200 -13.09 -0.50 5.03
C GLY A 200 -12.98 1.02 5.23
N ALA A 201 -13.08 1.82 4.17
CA ALA A 201 -13.04 3.29 4.26
C ALA A 201 -14.13 3.87 5.17
N GLU A 202 -15.23 3.14 5.38
CA GLU A 202 -16.26 3.50 6.35
C GLU A 202 -15.71 3.66 7.77
N LEU A 203 -14.61 2.98 8.13
CA LEU A 203 -13.95 3.14 9.43
C LEU A 203 -13.19 4.47 9.55
N ASP A 204 -12.69 5.02 8.45
CA ASP A 204 -12.08 6.35 8.44
C ASP A 204 -13.14 7.44 8.50
N MET A 205 -14.24 7.22 7.77
CA MET A 205 -15.30 8.20 7.55
C MET A 205 -16.30 8.29 8.71
N PHE A 206 -16.57 7.16 9.37
CA PHE A 206 -17.55 7.06 10.45
C PHE A 206 -16.92 6.47 11.71
N PRO A 207 -16.38 7.32 12.61
CA PRO A 207 -15.68 6.86 13.81
C PRO A 207 -16.50 5.93 14.71
N TRP A 208 -17.83 6.08 14.76
CA TRP A 208 -18.69 5.25 15.60
C TRP A 208 -18.73 3.79 15.15
N LEU A 209 -18.50 3.48 13.87
CA LEU A 209 -18.50 2.09 13.37
C LEU A 209 -17.38 1.24 13.98
N ARG A 210 -16.36 1.88 14.56
CA ARG A 210 -15.24 1.24 15.24
C ARG A 210 -15.66 0.53 16.54
N PHE A 211 -16.79 0.90 17.14
CA PHE A 211 -17.25 0.34 18.42
C PHE A 211 -18.16 -0.89 18.26
N PHE A 212 -18.79 -1.08 17.11
CA PHE A 212 -19.78 -2.14 16.89
C PHE A 212 -19.20 -3.48 16.42
N GLY A 213 -17.87 -3.62 16.40
CA GLY A 213 -17.23 -4.86 15.98
C GLY A 213 -17.54 -5.23 14.52
N ASN A 214 -17.65 -4.25 13.63
CA ASN A 214 -17.92 -4.52 12.22
C ASN A 214 -16.81 -5.42 11.60
N GLU A 215 -17.16 -6.14 10.53
CA GLU A 215 -16.25 -7.08 9.87
C GLU A 215 -14.95 -6.39 9.40
N SER A 216 -15.04 -5.15 8.93
CA SER A 216 -13.87 -4.36 8.55
C SER A 216 -12.92 -4.11 9.73
N PHE A 217 -13.43 -3.86 10.93
CA PHE A 217 -12.59 -3.63 12.12
C PHE A 217 -12.01 -4.92 12.67
N LYS A 218 -12.78 -6.02 12.68
CA LYS A 218 -12.26 -7.36 13.03
C LYS A 218 -11.10 -7.75 12.12
N MET A 219 -11.28 -7.60 10.81
CA MET A 219 -10.23 -7.85 9.82
C MET A 219 -9.02 -6.95 10.04
N LEU A 220 -9.21 -5.65 10.30
CA LEU A 220 -8.11 -4.71 10.54
C LEU A 220 -7.30 -5.09 11.79
N LYS A 221 -7.96 -5.56 12.86
CA LYS A 221 -7.31 -6.11 14.05
C LYS A 221 -6.46 -7.33 13.70
N GLU A 222 -7.04 -8.30 12.98
CA GLU A 222 -6.33 -9.51 12.57
C GLU A 222 -5.10 -9.18 11.69
N TYR A 223 -5.27 -8.26 10.73
CA TYR A 223 -4.18 -7.73 9.92
C TYR A 223 -3.05 -7.17 10.79
N ASN A 224 -3.40 -6.35 11.78
CA ASN A 224 -2.40 -5.73 12.66
C ASN A 224 -1.62 -6.78 13.46
N VAL A 225 -2.31 -7.80 13.99
CA VAL A 225 -1.70 -8.90 14.75
C VAL A 225 -0.74 -9.70 13.87
N LYS A 226 -1.21 -10.19 12.71
CA LYS A 226 -0.39 -10.95 11.75
C LYS A 226 0.82 -10.16 11.28
N LYS A 227 0.61 -8.89 10.90
CA LYS A 227 1.68 -7.95 10.52
C LYS A 227 2.73 -7.83 11.62
N ASN A 228 2.33 -7.49 12.84
CA ASN A 228 3.29 -7.24 13.93
C ASN A 228 4.04 -8.50 14.32
N LYS A 229 3.38 -9.67 14.33
CA LYS A 229 4.03 -10.96 14.58
C LYS A 229 5.08 -11.27 13.51
N LEU A 230 4.72 -11.13 12.23
CA LEU A 230 5.63 -11.39 11.12
C LEU A 230 6.85 -10.46 11.16
N PHE A 231 6.62 -9.14 11.17
CA PHE A 231 7.72 -8.17 11.13
C PHE A 231 8.59 -8.22 12.39
N SER A 232 8.04 -8.52 13.58
CA SER A 232 8.87 -8.68 14.78
C SER A 232 9.76 -9.93 14.72
N SER A 233 9.24 -11.05 14.20
CA SER A 233 10.02 -12.26 13.93
C SER A 233 11.16 -11.97 12.96
N TRP A 234 10.85 -11.31 11.84
CA TRP A 234 11.81 -10.93 10.81
C TRP A 234 12.88 -9.96 11.30
N LEU A 235 12.50 -8.95 12.09
CA LEU A 235 13.44 -8.04 12.74
C LEU A 235 14.37 -8.76 13.71
N LYS A 236 13.86 -9.74 14.48
CA LYS A 236 14.69 -10.55 15.38
C LYS A 236 15.72 -11.37 14.59
N LYS A 237 15.29 -12.06 13.53
CA LYS A 237 16.18 -12.82 12.64
C LYS A 237 17.27 -11.95 12.01
N ALA A 238 16.90 -10.76 11.52
CA ALA A 238 17.84 -9.82 10.94
C ALA A 238 18.86 -9.30 11.97
N LYS A 239 18.41 -8.94 13.19
CA LYS A 239 19.30 -8.51 14.27
C LYS A 239 20.30 -9.59 14.67
N ASN A 240 19.85 -10.82 14.83
CA ASN A 240 20.72 -11.94 15.19
C ASN A 240 21.82 -12.19 14.16
N ARG A 241 21.53 -12.00 12.86
CA ARG A 241 22.55 -12.12 11.81
C ARG A 241 23.57 -10.99 11.83
N LEU A 242 23.12 -9.77 12.08
CA LEU A 242 24.02 -8.63 12.22
C LEU A 242 24.96 -8.78 13.42
N SER A 243 24.46 -9.32 14.55
CA SER A 243 25.32 -9.58 15.72
C SER A 243 26.37 -10.66 15.44
N LEU A 244 25.99 -11.75 14.77
CA LEU A 244 26.93 -12.81 14.39
C LEU A 244 28.05 -12.31 13.46
N HIS A 245 27.72 -11.49 12.45
CA HIS A 245 28.74 -10.89 11.59
C HIS A 245 29.63 -9.87 12.32
N SER A 246 29.10 -9.15 13.32
CA SER A 246 29.93 -8.26 14.12
C SER A 246 30.93 -9.02 15.00
N GLU A 247 30.53 -10.17 15.55
CA GLU A 247 31.41 -11.05 16.34
C GLU A 247 32.46 -11.75 15.47
N GLU A 248 32.10 -12.24 14.28
CA GLU A 248 33.06 -12.78 13.31
C GLU A 248 34.07 -11.73 12.84
N SER A 249 33.65 -10.48 12.61
CA SER A 249 34.55 -9.39 12.20
C SER A 249 35.51 -8.93 13.30
N LEU A 250 35.19 -9.18 14.57
CA LEU A 250 36.03 -8.88 15.73
C LEU A 250 36.92 -10.06 16.16
N GLY A 251 36.59 -11.28 15.73
CA GLY A 251 37.37 -12.51 15.98
C GLY A 251 38.46 -12.82 14.95
N VAL A 252 38.62 -11.96 13.93
CA VAL A 252 39.73 -12.00 12.97
C VAL A 252 40.70 -10.87 13.32
N CYS A 253 41.44 -11.04 14.41
CA CYS A 253 42.64 -10.28 14.77
C CYS A 253 43.60 -11.23 15.47
#